data_AF-A0AAI9TC27-F1
#
_entry.id   AF-A0AAI9TC27-F1
#
_cell.length_a   1.000
_cell.length_b   1.000
_cell.length_c   1.000
_cell.angle_alpha   90.00
_cell.angle_beta   90.00
_cell.angle_gamma   90.00
#
_symmetry.space_group_name_H-M   'P 1'
#
loop_
_entity.id
_entity.type
_entity.pdbx_description
1 polymer ?
#
loop_
_entity_poly.entity_id
_entity_poly.type
_entity_poly.pdbx_seq_one_letter_code
_entity_poly.pdbx_strand_id
1 'polypeptide(L)'
;MKDIAKLKSEDVVRSHMSYSLKIKNKATNWYDAELTSVEKEALRILPLEEGWFKQLIERWKPNRVDALRKMDTTTYTWANVRAGKNPREYAQEMIRHVRAAGRNDLYEQLLKIRGNFEPSLRMTMIDPVTTTKLSDFLE
;
A
#
# COMPACT_ATOMS: atom_id res chain seq x y z
N MET A 1 8.35 5.73 3.75
CA MET A 1 8.89 6.95 3.11
C MET A 1 8.96 8.13 4.08
N LYS A 2 7.92 8.38 4.90
CA LYS A 2 8.01 9.40 5.97
C LYS A 2 9.18 9.16 6.94
N ASP A 3 9.48 7.90 7.26
CA ASP A 3 10.63 7.56 8.11
C ASP A 3 11.99 7.73 7.42
N ILE A 4 12.04 7.63 6.09
CA ILE A 4 13.27 7.84 5.30
C ILE A 4 13.55 9.33 5.13
N ALA A 5 12.51 10.16 4.98
CA ALA A 5 12.65 11.62 4.97
C ALA A 5 13.20 12.16 6.29
N LYS A 6 12.82 11.56 7.42
CA LYS A 6 13.43 11.85 8.74
C LYS A 6 14.90 11.44 8.84
N LEU A 7 15.34 10.46 8.05
CA LEU A 7 16.67 9.86 8.10
C LEU A 7 17.69 10.48 7.14
N LYS A 8 17.27 10.98 5.98
CA LYS A 8 18.19 11.41 4.90
C LYS A 8 18.06 12.85 4.42
N SER A 9 17.35 13.70 5.15
CA SER A 9 16.96 15.05 4.73
C SER A 9 16.03 15.06 3.51
N GLU A 10 15.13 16.05 3.48
CA GLU A 10 14.02 16.07 2.54
C GLU A 10 14.47 16.23 1.09
N ASP A 11 15.53 17.00 0.86
CA ASP A 11 16.07 17.30 -0.47
C ASP A 11 16.68 16.07 -1.15
N VAL A 12 17.34 15.19 -0.39
CA VAL A 12 17.92 13.94 -0.91
C VAL A 12 16.82 12.95 -1.28
N VAL A 13 15.72 12.93 -0.53
CA VAL A 13 14.57 12.10 -0.87
C VAL A 13 13.85 12.66 -2.10
N ARG A 14 13.78 13.99 -2.26
CA ARG A 14 13.18 14.65 -3.42
C ARG A 14 13.94 14.36 -4.71
N SER A 15 15.27 14.42 -4.70
CA SER A 15 16.10 14.13 -5.88
C SER A 15 15.95 12.66 -6.32
N HIS A 16 15.97 11.73 -5.36
CA HIS A 16 15.80 10.31 -5.61
C HIS A 16 14.35 9.89 -5.91
N MET A 17 13.36 10.75 -5.64
CA MET A 17 11.95 10.43 -5.89
C MET A 17 11.71 10.11 -7.36
N SER A 18 12.23 10.95 -8.25
CA SER A 18 12.17 10.76 -9.71
C SER A 18 12.78 9.42 -10.15
N TYR A 19 13.87 8.98 -9.53
CA TYR A 19 14.52 7.70 -9.80
C TYR A 19 13.72 6.51 -9.25
N SER A 20 13.11 6.66 -8.06
CA SER A 20 12.30 5.59 -7.45
C SER A 20 11.01 5.30 -8.23
N LEU A 21 10.49 6.29 -8.95
CA LEU A 21 9.33 6.13 -9.83
C LEU A 21 9.68 5.35 -11.09
N LYS A 22 10.93 5.48 -11.58
CA LYS A 22 11.44 4.70 -12.73
C LYS A 22 11.40 3.19 -12.50
N ILE A 23 11.43 2.75 -11.24
CA ILE A 23 11.33 1.32 -10.88
C ILE A 23 9.93 0.77 -11.15
N LYS A 24 8.91 1.63 -11.28
CA LYS A 24 7.54 1.22 -11.57
C LYS A 24 7.11 1.80 -12.92
N ASN A 25 7.13 0.99 -13.98
CA ASN A 25 6.78 1.40 -15.36
C ASN A 25 5.53 2.29 -15.48
N LYS A 26 4.48 2.04 -14.68
CA LYS A 26 3.26 2.87 -14.66
C LYS A 26 3.49 4.28 -14.10
N ALA A 27 4.39 4.42 -13.13
CA ALA A 27 4.74 5.71 -12.53
C ALA A 27 5.73 6.51 -13.39
N THR A 28 6.63 5.84 -14.11
CA THR A 28 7.48 6.45 -15.14
C THR A 28 6.64 7.09 -16.24
N ASN A 29 5.68 6.35 -16.79
CA ASN A 29 4.83 6.85 -17.88
C ASN A 29 3.99 8.05 -17.46
N TRP A 30 3.45 8.03 -16.23
CA TRP A 30 2.74 9.20 -15.68
C TRP A 30 3.67 10.41 -15.56
N TYR A 31 4.87 10.22 -15.01
CA TYR A 31 5.81 11.32 -14.83
C TYR A 31 6.27 11.88 -16.17
N ASP A 32 6.57 11.04 -17.16
CA ASP A 32 7.13 11.51 -18.42
C ASP A 32 6.07 12.05 -19.39
N ALA A 33 4.91 11.39 -19.49
CA ALA A 33 3.89 11.70 -20.51
C ALA A 33 2.71 12.54 -19.99
N GLU A 34 2.37 12.47 -18.70
CA GLU A 34 1.17 13.16 -18.17
C GLU A 34 1.51 14.46 -17.44
N LEU A 35 2.66 14.55 -16.77
CA LEU A 35 3.07 15.77 -16.07
C LEU A 35 3.65 16.81 -17.04
N THR A 36 3.11 18.02 -16.98
CA THR A 36 3.65 19.18 -17.68
C THR A 36 4.97 19.66 -17.07
N SER A 37 5.76 20.43 -17.82
CA SER A 37 7.02 20.99 -17.33
C SER A 37 6.83 21.86 -16.08
N VAL A 38 5.68 22.53 -15.95
CA VAL A 38 5.33 23.36 -14.78
C VAL A 38 5.06 22.50 -13.55
N GLU A 39 4.33 21.40 -13.70
CA GLU A 39 4.04 20.48 -12.59
C GLU A 39 5.30 19.73 -12.13
N LYS A 40 6.20 19.37 -13.07
CA LYS A 40 7.50 18.79 -12.74
C LYS A 40 8.36 19.74 -11.92
N GLU A 41 8.32 21.03 -12.24
CA GLU A 41 9.06 22.05 -11.50
C GLU A 41 8.40 22.33 -10.14
N ALA A 42 7.07 22.38 -10.07
CA ALA A 42 6.34 22.47 -8.81
C ALA A 42 6.68 21.29 -7.87
N LEU A 43 6.79 20.07 -8.39
CA LEU A 43 7.21 18.88 -7.63
C LEU A 43 8.67 18.92 -7.14
N ARG A 44 9.52 19.78 -7.71
CA ARG A 44 10.90 20.00 -7.25
C ARG A 44 11.00 21.05 -6.16
N ILE A 45 10.07 22.00 -6.13
CA ILE A 45 10.08 23.15 -5.21
C ILE A 45 9.22 22.86 -3.97
N LEU A 46 8.09 22.18 -4.14
CA LEU A 46 7.14 21.93 -3.05
C LEU A 46 7.69 20.94 -2.00
N PRO A 47 7.28 21.09 -0.73
CA PRO A 47 7.51 20.08 0.30
C PRO A 47 6.98 18.71 -0.12
N LEU A 48 7.61 17.63 0.34
CA LEU A 48 7.22 16.26 -0.03
C LEU A 48 5.76 15.94 0.33
N GLU A 49 5.23 16.54 1.40
CA GLU A 49 3.85 16.32 1.83
C GLU A 49 2.83 16.95 0.88
N GLU A 50 3.08 18.18 0.42
CA GLU A 50 2.15 18.94 -0.41
C GLU A 50 2.33 18.69 -1.91
N GLY A 51 3.54 18.34 -2.33
CA GLY A 51 3.86 17.99 -3.72
C GLY A 51 3.69 16.48 -3.96
N TRP A 52 4.78 15.74 -3.77
CA TRP A 52 4.87 14.34 -4.15
C TRP A 52 3.83 13.45 -3.48
N PHE A 53 3.66 13.52 -2.16
CA PHE A 53 2.72 12.62 -1.48
C PHE A 53 1.27 12.91 -1.87
N LYS A 54 0.88 14.18 -1.98
CA LYS A 54 -0.47 14.55 -2.42
C LYS A 54 -0.78 14.02 -3.81
N GLN A 55 0.09 14.30 -4.78
CA GLN A 55 -0.08 13.86 -6.17
C GLN A 55 -0.08 12.32 -6.29
N LEU A 56 0.82 11.66 -5.56
CA LEU A 56 0.87 10.20 -5.52
C LEU A 56 -0.38 9.59 -4.86
N ILE A 57 -0.93 10.24 -3.84
CA ILE A 57 -2.16 9.78 -3.19
C ILE A 57 -3.35 9.99 -4.13
N GLU A 58 -3.51 11.16 -4.73
CA GLU A 58 -4.64 11.45 -5.62
C GLU A 58 -4.68 10.51 -6.83
N ARG A 59 -3.52 10.19 -7.43
CA ARG A 59 -3.47 9.38 -8.65
C ARG A 59 -3.52 7.86 -8.39
N TRP A 60 -2.89 7.37 -7.33
CA TRP A 60 -2.78 5.92 -7.08
C TRP A 60 -3.56 5.41 -5.89
N LYS A 61 -4.19 6.28 -5.08
CA LYS A 61 -5.13 5.79 -4.07
C LYS A 61 -6.32 5.14 -4.79
N PRO A 62 -6.60 3.86 -4.52
CA PRO A 62 -7.74 3.20 -5.15
C PRO A 62 -9.02 3.93 -4.74
N ASN A 63 -9.95 4.08 -5.70
CA ASN A 63 -11.29 4.60 -5.44
C ASN A 63 -11.91 3.80 -4.28
N ARG A 64 -12.57 4.49 -3.35
CA ARG A 64 -13.18 3.89 -2.16
C ARG A 64 -14.16 2.77 -2.51
N VAL A 65 -14.93 2.92 -3.59
CA VAL A 65 -15.90 1.90 -4.04
C VAL A 65 -15.17 0.65 -4.53
N ASP A 66 -14.11 0.80 -5.32
CA ASP A 66 -13.29 -0.32 -5.77
C ASP A 66 -12.52 -0.98 -4.62
N ALA A 67 -12.07 -0.19 -3.64
CA ALA A 67 -11.41 -0.70 -2.46
C ALA A 67 -12.36 -1.54 -1.60
N LEU A 68 -13.60 -1.10 -1.41
CA LEU A 68 -14.64 -1.86 -0.71
C LEU A 68 -14.95 -3.18 -1.44
N ARG A 69 -15.15 -3.11 -2.76
CA ARG A 69 -15.39 -4.31 -3.57
C ARG A 69 -14.22 -5.30 -3.46
N LYS A 70 -12.98 -4.83 -3.65
CA LYS A 70 -11.79 -5.68 -3.55
C LYS A 70 -11.57 -6.22 -2.14
N MET A 71 -11.90 -5.45 -1.11
CA MET A 71 -11.85 -5.91 0.27
C MET A 71 -12.80 -7.09 0.51
N ASP A 72 -13.95 -7.14 -0.15
CA ASP A 72 -14.91 -8.25 0.03
C ASP A 72 -14.66 -9.42 -0.92
N THR A 73 -14.10 -9.21 -2.11
CA THR A 73 -13.85 -10.28 -3.08
C THR A 73 -12.51 -10.98 -2.89
N THR A 74 -11.49 -10.28 -2.38
CA THR A 74 -10.11 -10.77 -2.36
C THR A 74 -9.93 -11.79 -1.23
N THR A 75 -9.95 -13.07 -1.60
CA THR A 75 -9.84 -14.23 -0.69
C THR A 75 -8.51 -14.95 -0.92
N TYR A 76 -7.85 -15.37 0.16
CA TYR A 76 -6.64 -16.19 0.07
C TYR A 76 -6.98 -17.67 0.27
N THR A 77 -6.75 -18.48 -0.76
CA THR A 77 -7.12 -19.91 -0.83
C THR A 77 -5.90 -20.78 -1.09
N TRP A 78 -6.07 -22.11 -0.95
CA TRP A 78 -5.02 -23.07 -1.31
C TRP A 78 -4.54 -22.98 -2.76
N ALA A 79 -5.37 -22.48 -3.68
CA ALA A 79 -4.94 -22.23 -5.06
C ALA A 79 -3.84 -21.15 -5.12
N ASN A 80 -3.93 -20.11 -4.28
CA ASN A 80 -2.88 -19.09 -4.19
C ASN A 80 -1.60 -19.64 -3.55
N VAL A 81 -1.72 -20.53 -2.55
CA VAL A 81 -0.58 -21.23 -1.93
C VAL A 81 0.13 -22.10 -2.96
N ARG A 82 -0.61 -22.92 -3.72
CA ARG A 82 -0.06 -23.77 -4.78
C ARG A 82 0.56 -22.98 -5.93
N ALA A 83 0.03 -21.79 -6.20
CA ALA A 83 0.61 -20.85 -7.16
C ALA A 83 1.84 -20.09 -6.61
N GLY A 84 2.27 -20.39 -5.37
CA GLY A 84 3.44 -19.76 -4.75
C GLY A 84 3.24 -18.30 -4.34
N LYS A 85 2.00 -17.81 -4.24
CA LYS A 85 1.75 -16.43 -3.80
C LYS A 85 2.07 -16.27 -2.32
N ASN A 86 2.86 -15.26 -1.99
CA ASN A 86 3.26 -15.00 -0.61
C ASN A 86 2.06 -14.48 0.22
N PRO A 87 1.72 -15.10 1.36
CA PRO A 87 0.68 -14.61 2.27
C PRO A 87 0.92 -13.16 2.74
N ARG A 88 2.19 -12.75 2.88
CA ARG A 88 2.56 -11.38 3.25
C ARG A 88 2.17 -10.37 2.18
N GLU A 89 2.36 -10.71 0.91
CA GLU A 89 1.98 -9.84 -0.21
C GLU A 89 0.46 -9.65 -0.27
N TYR A 90 -0.28 -10.75 -0.10
CA TYR A 90 -1.74 -10.70 0.01
C TYR A 90 -2.20 -9.83 1.19
N ALA A 91 -1.63 -10.03 2.38
CA ALA A 91 -1.99 -9.25 3.55
C ALA A 91 -1.71 -7.76 3.35
N GLN A 92 -0.58 -7.40 2.74
CA GLN A 92 -0.26 -6.01 2.41
C GLN A 92 -1.24 -5.41 1.39
N GLU A 93 -1.64 -6.17 0.38
CA GLU A 93 -2.67 -5.73 -0.59
C GLU A 93 -4.01 -5.49 0.11
N MET A 94 -4.43 -6.42 0.97
CA MET A 94 -5.67 -6.30 1.74
C MET A 94 -5.64 -5.08 2.67
N ILE A 95 -4.53 -4.84 3.39
CA ILE A 95 -4.36 -3.65 4.24
C ILE A 95 -4.52 -2.36 3.43
N ARG A 96 -4.00 -2.31 2.19
CA ARG A 96 -4.18 -1.14 1.32
C ARG A 96 -5.65 -0.91 0.99
N HIS A 97 -6.41 -1.97 0.70
CA HIS A 97 -7.84 -1.88 0.42
C HIS A 97 -8.64 -1.45 1.65
N VAL A 98 -8.36 -2.04 2.81
CA VAL A 98 -9.04 -1.72 4.07
C VAL A 98 -8.80 -0.26 4.48
N ARG A 99 -7.56 0.23 4.35
CA ARG A 99 -7.23 1.65 4.60
C ARG A 99 -7.87 2.59 3.57
N ALA A 100 -7.89 2.22 2.30
CA ALA A 100 -8.56 3.00 1.27
C ALA A 100 -10.09 3.05 1.48
N ALA A 101 -10.67 2.02 2.09
CA ALA A 101 -12.07 1.97 2.52
C ALA A 101 -12.37 2.82 3.77
N GLY A 102 -11.33 3.35 4.44
CA GLY A 102 -11.43 4.22 5.61
C GLY A 102 -11.29 3.52 6.96
N ARG A 103 -10.96 2.22 7.00
CA ARG A 103 -10.72 1.48 8.25
C ARG A 103 -9.23 1.51 8.59
N ASN A 104 -8.85 2.42 9.48
CA ASN A 104 -7.45 2.66 9.84
C ASN A 104 -7.00 1.89 11.09
N ASP A 105 -7.92 1.28 11.84
CA ASP A 105 -7.58 0.46 12.99
C ASP A 105 -6.86 -0.83 12.58
N LEU A 106 -5.76 -1.14 13.27
CA LEU A 106 -4.92 -2.29 12.93
C LEU A 106 -5.61 -3.59 13.29
N TYR A 107 -6.32 -3.64 14.42
CA TYR A 107 -7.03 -4.83 14.86
C TYR A 107 -8.16 -5.20 13.88
N GLU A 108 -8.97 -4.22 13.45
CA GLU A 108 -9.97 -4.43 12.40
C GLU A 108 -9.37 -4.89 11.07
N GLN A 109 -8.19 -4.35 10.69
CA GLN A 109 -7.46 -4.78 9.50
C GLN A 109 -7.08 -6.26 9.61
N LEU A 110 -6.51 -6.69 10.74
CA LEU A 110 -6.10 -8.08 10.95
C LEU A 110 -7.29 -9.05 10.97
N LEU A 111 -8.38 -8.68 11.64
CA LEU A 111 -9.61 -9.46 11.64
C LEU A 111 -10.16 -9.66 10.22
N LYS A 112 -10.18 -8.61 9.40
CA LYS A 112 -10.65 -8.69 8.02
C LYS A 112 -9.75 -9.54 7.15
N ILE A 113 -8.43 -9.42 7.31
CA ILE A 113 -7.46 -10.29 6.61
C ILE A 113 -7.75 -11.75 6.96
N ARG A 114 -7.80 -12.10 8.26
CA ARG A 114 -8.09 -13.47 8.71
C ARG A 114 -9.44 -13.97 8.19
N GLY A 115 -10.48 -13.14 8.22
CA GLY A 115 -11.81 -13.49 7.72
C GLY A 115 -11.83 -13.88 6.24
N ASN A 116 -10.95 -13.29 5.44
CA ASN A 116 -10.83 -13.55 4.01
C ASN A 116 -9.82 -14.69 3.68
N PHE A 117 -9.23 -15.35 4.66
CA PHE A 117 -8.57 -16.63 4.42
C PHE A 117 -9.62 -17.75 4.30
N GLU A 118 -9.29 -18.79 3.53
CA GLU A 118 -10.08 -20.02 3.52
C GLU A 118 -10.12 -20.66 4.93
N PRO A 119 -11.25 -21.25 5.38
CA PRO A 119 -11.38 -21.78 6.74
C PRO A 119 -10.27 -22.76 7.16
N SER A 120 -9.79 -23.58 6.23
CA SER A 120 -8.72 -24.54 6.45
C SER A 120 -7.37 -23.87 6.77
N LEU A 121 -7.07 -22.74 6.12
CA LEU A 121 -5.87 -21.93 6.37
C LEU A 121 -5.98 -21.08 7.63
N ARG A 122 -7.20 -20.67 8.03
CA ARG A 122 -7.41 -19.90 9.26
C ARG A 122 -7.03 -20.67 10.53
N MET A 123 -7.11 -22.00 10.50
CA MET A 123 -6.80 -22.84 11.66
C MET A 123 -5.32 -22.79 12.06
N THR A 124 -4.42 -22.49 11.12
CA THR A 124 -2.99 -22.38 11.39
C THR A 124 -2.57 -20.95 11.75
N MET A 125 -3.48 -19.98 11.66
CA MET A 125 -3.21 -18.57 11.94
C MET A 125 -3.57 -18.21 13.37
N ILE A 126 -2.80 -17.31 13.97
CA ILE A 126 -3.15 -16.73 15.26
C ILE A 126 -4.46 -15.92 15.18
N ASP A 127 -5.26 -15.99 16.24
CA ASP A 127 -6.39 -15.08 16.41
C ASP A 127 -5.84 -13.70 16.81
N PRO A 128 -6.07 -12.65 16.01
CA PRO A 128 -5.55 -11.34 16.33
C PRO A 128 -6.26 -10.80 17.58
N VAL A 129 -5.49 -10.14 18.44
CA VAL A 129 -5.94 -9.35 19.59
C VAL A 129 -5.51 -7.90 19.39
N THR A 130 -5.98 -6.98 20.24
CA THR A 130 -5.70 -5.53 20.09
C THR A 130 -4.21 -5.17 20.18
N THR A 131 -3.39 -6.05 20.76
CA THR A 131 -1.93 -5.89 20.87
C THR A 131 -1.13 -6.64 19.79
N THR A 132 -1.80 -7.41 18.92
CA THR A 132 -1.12 -8.20 17.89
C THR A 132 -0.46 -7.28 16.86
N LYS A 133 0.84 -7.46 16.68
CA LYS A 133 1.59 -6.74 15.63
C LYS A 133 1.41 -7.45 14.30
N LEU A 134 1.57 -6.68 13.22
CA LEU A 134 1.52 -7.23 11.86
C LEU A 134 2.63 -8.26 11.59
N SER A 135 3.79 -8.14 12.26
CA SER A 135 4.88 -9.11 12.18
C SER A 135 4.42 -10.48 12.67
N ASP A 136 3.85 -10.50 13.86
CA ASP A 136 3.50 -11.72 14.60
C ASP A 136 2.33 -12.45 13.92
N PHE A 137 1.48 -11.71 13.20
CA PHE A 137 0.36 -12.25 12.45
C PHE A 137 0.75 -12.89 11.10
N LEU A 138 1.92 -12.56 10.57
CA LEU A 138 2.39 -12.99 9.25
C LEU A 138 3.68 -13.83 9.31
N GLU A 139 4.00 -14.37 10.48
CA GLU A 139 4.97 -15.45 10.70
C GLU A 139 4.30 -16.83 10.50
#